data_AF-V5H2N2-F1
#
_entry.id   AF-V5H2N2-F1
#
_cell.length_a   1.000
_cell.length_b   1.000
_cell.length_c   1.000
_cell.angle_alpha   90.00
_cell.angle_beta   90.00
_cell.angle_gamma   90.00
#
_symmetry.space_group_name_H-M   'P 1'
#
loop_
_entity.id
_entity.type
_entity.pdbx_description
1 polymer ?
#
loop_
_entity_poly.entity_id
_entity_poly.type
_entity_poly.pdbx_seq_one_letter_code
_entity_poly.pdbx_strand_id
1 'polypeptide(L)'
;MKLVTCSILWCVTLLVDAKPGEIRVDESEDYWNNQSIKEALNNNDRSSWLFFRTYSSSTNGATHKCVYVNVKGPESNGNVFEFEQKYVITGNSEEVKQETLFATTYKTESTHTHKATSI
;
A
#
# COMPACT_ATOMS: atom_id res chain seq x y z
N MET A 1 24.77 -34.21 46.28
CA MET A 1 23.41 -34.42 45.75
C MET A 1 23.46 -34.19 44.25
N LYS A 2 23.14 -35.21 43.47
CA LYS A 2 23.14 -35.19 42.00
C LYS A 2 21.73 -34.86 41.50
N LEU A 3 21.70 -34.03 40.45
CA LEU A 3 20.60 -33.83 39.49
C LEU A 3 19.21 -33.46 40.06
N VAL A 4 18.83 -32.19 39.92
CA VAL A 4 17.49 -31.80 39.39
C VAL A 4 17.56 -30.43 38.69
N THR A 5 18.59 -30.17 37.87
CA THR A 5 18.68 -28.91 37.09
C THR A 5 18.48 -29.12 35.59
N CYS A 6 18.28 -30.36 35.14
CA CYS A 6 18.21 -30.69 33.71
C CYS A 6 16.78 -30.64 33.14
N SER A 7 15.75 -30.87 33.97
CA SER A 7 14.37 -30.99 33.46
C SER A 7 13.67 -29.67 33.18
N ILE A 8 14.10 -28.56 33.78
CA ILE A 8 13.44 -27.24 33.61
C ILE A 8 13.90 -26.57 32.31
N LEU A 9 15.14 -26.82 31.86
CA LEU A 9 15.67 -26.23 30.63
C LEU A 9 15.05 -26.82 29.36
N TRP A 10 14.60 -28.07 29.39
CA TRP A 10 13.94 -28.71 28.25
C TRP A 10 12.45 -28.35 28.10
N CYS A 11 11.82 -27.79 29.14
CA CYS A 11 10.43 -27.35 29.04
C CYS A 11 10.29 -25.98 28.36
N VAL A 12 11.32 -25.12 28.39
CA VAL A 12 11.25 -23.79 27.75
C VAL A 12 11.41 -23.88 26.21
N THR A 13 11.89 -25.02 25.71
CA THR A 13 11.96 -25.32 24.27
C THR A 13 10.69 -25.97 23.73
N LEU A 14 9.73 -26.34 24.58
CA LEU A 14 8.40 -26.78 24.15
C LEU A 14 7.58 -25.58 23.72
N LEU A 15 7.85 -25.16 22.48
CA LEU A 15 6.83 -24.79 21.52
C LEU A 15 5.79 -23.80 22.05
N VAL A 16 6.23 -22.57 22.30
CA VAL A 16 5.35 -21.45 22.01
C VAL A 16 5.12 -21.49 20.51
N ASP A 17 4.05 -22.18 20.09
CA ASP A 17 3.45 -22.02 18.77
C ASP A 17 2.84 -20.62 18.74
N ALA A 18 3.72 -19.61 18.71
CA ALA A 18 3.34 -18.24 18.48
C ALA A 18 2.80 -18.22 17.07
N LYS A 19 1.47 -18.27 16.95
CA LYS A 19 0.82 -17.84 15.72
C LYS A 19 1.45 -16.50 15.36
N PRO A 20 1.89 -16.31 14.10
CA PRO A 20 2.31 -14.99 13.65
C PRO A 20 1.27 -13.98 14.13
N GLY A 21 1.71 -12.82 14.61
CA GLY A 21 0.80 -11.72 14.89
C GLY A 21 -0.07 -11.41 13.66
N GLU A 22 -1.02 -10.51 13.81
CA GLU A 22 -1.88 -10.09 12.70
C GLU A 22 -1.05 -9.87 11.41
N ILE A 23 -1.29 -10.71 10.40
CA ILE A 23 -0.65 -10.58 9.09
C ILE A 23 -1.39 -9.45 8.39
N ARG A 24 -0.67 -8.36 8.12
CA ARG A 24 -1.22 -7.21 7.43
C ARG A 24 -1.41 -7.51 5.95
N VAL A 25 -2.28 -6.75 5.30
CA VAL A 25 -2.62 -6.95 3.88
C VAL A 25 -1.38 -6.89 2.98
N ASP A 26 -0.42 -6.02 3.28
CA ASP A 26 0.86 -5.88 2.56
C ASP A 26 1.83 -7.06 2.74
N GLU A 27 1.60 -7.93 3.73
CA GLU A 27 2.43 -9.10 4.02
C GLU A 27 1.73 -10.43 3.70
N SER A 28 0.42 -10.41 3.43
CA SER A 28 -0.39 -11.62 3.22
C SER A 28 -0.28 -12.17 1.79
N GLU A 29 0.06 -13.45 1.65
CA GLU A 29 0.27 -14.12 0.35
C GLU A 29 -0.96 -14.05 -0.57
N ASP A 30 -2.16 -14.09 0.03
CA ASP A 30 -3.45 -13.99 -0.68
C ASP A 30 -3.57 -12.70 -1.52
N TYR A 31 -2.82 -11.64 -1.18
CA TYR A 31 -2.90 -10.34 -1.83
C TYR A 31 -1.68 -9.99 -2.69
N TRP A 32 -0.57 -10.73 -2.63
CA TRP A 32 0.67 -10.36 -3.34
C TRP A 32 0.49 -10.14 -4.84
N ASN A 33 -0.32 -10.99 -5.48
CA ASN A 33 -0.59 -10.88 -6.91
C ASN A 33 -1.44 -9.65 -7.29
N ASN A 34 -2.04 -8.96 -6.31
CA ASN A 34 -2.96 -7.84 -6.53
C ASN A 34 -2.39 -6.48 -6.04
N GLN A 35 -1.11 -6.44 -5.65
CA GLN A 35 -0.47 -5.25 -5.07
C GLN A 35 0.57 -4.58 -5.98
N SER A 36 0.61 -4.96 -7.26
CA SER A 36 1.54 -4.39 -8.23
C SER A 36 1.13 -2.96 -8.61
N ILE A 37 1.68 -1.95 -7.93
CA ILE A 37 1.46 -0.55 -8.27
C ILE A 37 1.92 -0.24 -9.70
N LYS A 38 2.98 -0.90 -10.19
CA LYS A 38 3.46 -0.73 -11.56
C LYS A 38 2.42 -1.18 -12.58
N GLU A 39 1.70 -2.26 -12.34
CA GLU A 39 0.62 -2.72 -13.22
C GLU A 39 -0.58 -1.78 -13.17
N ALA A 40 -0.98 -1.35 -11.97
CA ALA A 40 -2.05 -0.37 -11.80
C ALA A 40 -1.76 0.94 -12.55
N LEU A 41 -0.51 1.41 -12.49
CA LEU A 41 -0.06 2.61 -13.21
C LEU A 41 0.26 2.37 -14.69
N ASN A 42 0.30 1.14 -15.18
CA ASN A 42 0.54 0.79 -16.59
C ASN A 42 -0.66 0.16 -17.29
N ASN A 43 -1.84 0.30 -16.72
CA ASN A 43 -3.08 -0.15 -17.33
C ASN A 43 -3.39 0.61 -18.64
N ASN A 44 -4.30 0.04 -19.44
CA ASN A 44 -4.76 0.68 -20.69
C ASN A 44 -5.61 1.93 -20.42
N ASP A 45 -6.44 1.89 -19.37
CA ASP A 45 -7.24 3.04 -18.93
C ASP A 45 -6.49 3.87 -17.88
N ARG A 46 -5.79 4.89 -18.38
CA ARG A 46 -4.97 5.81 -17.58
C ARG A 46 -5.77 6.75 -16.69
N SER A 47 -7.10 6.69 -16.78
CA SER A 47 -8.01 7.61 -16.10
C SER A 47 -8.67 6.92 -14.92
N SER A 48 -8.83 7.63 -13.80
CA SER A 48 -9.49 7.06 -12.63
C SER A 48 -10.24 8.13 -11.83
N TRP A 49 -11.40 7.74 -11.31
CA TRP A 49 -12.25 8.57 -10.46
C TRP A 49 -12.23 8.06 -9.02
N LEU A 50 -12.12 8.97 -8.05
CA LEU A 50 -12.25 8.63 -6.65
C LEU A 50 -13.73 8.69 -6.24
N PHE A 51 -14.38 7.52 -6.23
CA PHE A 51 -15.78 7.40 -5.81
C PHE A 51 -15.97 7.45 -4.29
N PHE A 52 -15.08 6.78 -3.54
CA PHE A 52 -15.18 6.68 -2.10
C PHE A 52 -13.83 6.86 -1.43
N ARG A 53 -13.81 7.56 -0.29
CA ARG A 53 -12.69 7.63 0.65
C ARG A 53 -13.24 7.82 2.06
N THR A 54 -12.51 7.34 3.05
CA THR A 54 -12.92 7.41 4.47
C THR A 54 -12.52 8.72 5.14
N TYR A 55 -11.53 9.44 4.60
CA TYR A 55 -11.12 10.75 5.09
C TYR A 55 -11.72 11.88 4.22
N SER A 56 -12.03 13.02 4.84
CA SER A 56 -12.40 14.23 4.11
C SER A 56 -11.14 15.02 3.76
N SER A 57 -10.95 15.36 2.48
CA SER A 57 -10.00 16.39 2.07
C SER A 57 -10.74 17.72 1.93
N SER A 58 -10.22 18.76 2.60
CA SER A 58 -10.77 20.11 2.53
C SER A 58 -9.66 21.15 2.48
N THR A 59 -9.82 22.16 1.62
CA THR A 59 -8.97 23.34 1.60
C THR A 59 -9.80 24.53 2.08
N ASN A 60 -9.34 25.24 3.10
CA ASN A 60 -10.06 26.40 3.67
C ASN A 60 -11.53 26.10 4.05
N GLY A 61 -11.79 24.90 4.57
CA GLY A 61 -13.14 24.46 4.96
C GLY A 61 -14.04 24.00 3.79
N ALA A 62 -13.57 24.06 2.55
CA ALA A 62 -14.31 23.60 1.37
C ALA A 62 -13.90 22.17 0.97
N THR A 63 -14.88 21.28 0.82
CA THR A 63 -14.66 19.87 0.50
C THR A 63 -14.24 19.67 -0.95
N HIS A 64 -13.29 18.77 -1.17
CA HIS A 64 -12.92 18.33 -2.52
C HIS A 64 -13.88 17.25 -3.01
N LYS A 65 -14.49 17.45 -4.19
CA LYS A 65 -15.39 16.51 -4.88
C LYS A 65 -14.88 16.21 -6.29
N CYS A 66 -15.47 15.19 -6.92
CA CYS A 66 -15.20 14.84 -8.32
C CYS A 66 -13.70 14.69 -8.61
N VAL A 67 -12.98 14.04 -7.69
CA VAL A 67 -11.53 13.87 -7.83
C VAL A 67 -11.27 12.86 -8.93
N TYR A 68 -10.49 13.29 -9.90
CA TYR A 68 -10.13 12.58 -11.12
C TYR A 68 -8.62 12.62 -11.27
N VAL A 69 -8.04 11.55 -11.80
CA VAL A 69 -6.63 11.50 -12.16
C VAL A 69 -6.44 10.92 -13.55
N ASN A 70 -5.49 11.45 -14.30
CA ASN A 70 -4.99 10.88 -15.54
C ASN A 70 -3.47 10.68 -15.44
N VAL A 71 -3.03 9.43 -15.53
CA VAL A 71 -1.59 9.09 -15.45
C VAL A 71 -0.92 9.35 -16.81
N LYS A 72 0.01 10.30 -16.87
CA LYS A 72 0.68 10.71 -18.12
C LYS A 72 1.75 9.72 -18.58
N GLY A 73 2.33 8.96 -17.65
CA GLY A 73 3.35 7.95 -17.93
C GLY A 73 4.56 8.08 -17.01
N PRO A 74 5.53 7.16 -17.12
CA PRO A 74 6.79 7.28 -16.41
C PRO A 74 7.68 8.37 -17.04
N GLU A 75 8.40 9.12 -16.21
CA GLU A 75 9.51 9.97 -16.65
C GLU A 75 10.69 9.10 -17.14
N SER A 76 11.74 9.75 -17.65
CA SER A 76 12.91 9.16 -18.30
C SER A 76 13.57 7.98 -17.56
N ASN A 77 13.43 7.89 -16.24
CA ASN A 77 14.00 6.83 -15.39
C ASN A 77 13.05 5.65 -15.10
N GLY A 78 11.81 5.68 -15.58
CA GLY A 78 10.87 4.53 -15.53
C GLY A 78 10.16 4.29 -14.20
N ASN A 79 10.56 4.96 -13.11
CA ASN A 79 10.04 4.75 -11.75
C ASN A 79 9.29 5.94 -11.16
N VAL A 80 9.42 7.14 -11.76
CA VAL A 80 8.65 8.33 -11.41
C VAL A 80 7.51 8.44 -12.39
N PHE A 81 6.27 8.56 -11.90
CA PHE A 81 5.07 8.74 -12.71
C PHE A 81 4.51 10.14 -12.52
N GLU A 82 4.12 10.77 -13.62
CA GLU A 82 3.41 12.04 -13.63
C GLU A 82 1.89 11.81 -13.67
N PHE A 83 1.16 12.60 -12.90
CA PHE A 83 -0.29 12.56 -12.79
C PHE A 83 -0.87 13.96 -13.03
N GLU A 84 -1.87 14.05 -13.89
CA GLU A 84 -2.76 15.21 -13.95
C GLU A 84 -3.96 14.93 -13.05
N GLN A 85 -4.05 15.62 -11.91
CA GLN A 85 -5.17 15.52 -10.99
C GLN A 85 -6.14 16.69 -11.20
N LYS A 86 -7.44 16.40 -11.22
CA LYS A 86 -8.51 17.39 -11.26
C LYS A 86 -9.49 17.15 -10.12
N TYR A 87 -10.01 18.22 -9.53
CA TYR A 87 -11.04 18.13 -8.50
C TYR A 87 -11.84 19.41 -8.42
N VAL A 88 -13.04 19.32 -7.85
CA VAL A 88 -13.92 20.46 -7.60
C VAL A 88 -13.83 20.84 -6.13
N ILE A 89 -13.60 22.12 -5.85
CA ILE A 89 -13.73 22.67 -4.49
C ILE A 89 -15.14 23.26 -4.36
N THR A 90 -15.94 22.72 -3.43
CA THR A 90 -17.28 23.25 -3.15
C THR A 90 -17.23 24.17 -1.92
N GLY A 91 -17.18 25.48 -2.16
CA GLY A 91 -17.31 26.55 -1.17
C GLY A 91 -18.43 27.53 -1.56
N ASN A 92 -18.18 28.85 -1.53
CA ASN A 92 -19.14 29.86 -1.99
C ASN A 92 -19.38 29.84 -3.52
N SER A 93 -18.44 29.28 -4.28
CA SER A 93 -18.54 29.04 -5.72
C SER A 93 -17.86 27.71 -6.04
N GLU A 94 -18.34 27.02 -7.08
CA GLU A 94 -17.68 25.82 -7.59
C GLU A 94 -16.44 26.22 -8.40
N GLU A 95 -15.29 25.70 -8.00
CA GLU A 95 -14.03 25.91 -8.72
C GLU A 95 -13.41 24.57 -9.10
N VAL A 96 -13.03 24.42 -10.37
CA VAL A 96 -12.27 23.26 -10.85
C VAL A 96 -10.78 23.56 -10.69
N LYS A 97 -10.08 22.73 -9.91
CA LYS A 97 -8.63 22.77 -9.78
C LYS A 97 -7.99 21.70 -10.65
N GLN A 98 -6.81 22.01 -11.18
CA GLN A 98 -5.94 21.09 -11.87
C GLN A 98 -4.52 21.22 -11.31
N GLU A 99 -3.91 20.09 -11.01
CA GLU A 99 -2.56 20.02 -10.44
C GLU A 99 -1.77 18.89 -11.12
N THR A 100 -0.46 19.09 -11.23
CA THR A 100 0.47 18.04 -11.64
C THR A 100 1.11 17.44 -10.39
N LEU A 101 1.02 16.13 -10.23
CA LEU A 101 1.62 15.39 -9.13
C LEU A 101 2.63 14.38 -9.66
N PHE A 102 3.58 14.00 -8.80
CA PHE A 102 4.61 13.02 -9.11
C PHE A 102 4.65 11.95 -8.01
N ALA A 103 4.78 10.69 -8.39
CA ALA A 103 5.00 9.60 -7.44
C ALA A 103 6.08 8.64 -7.92
N THR A 104 6.92 8.21 -6.98
CA THR A 104 7.97 7.23 -7.22
C THR A 104 7.53 5.86 -6.71
N THR A 105 7.57 4.85 -7.57
CA THR A 105 7.25 3.47 -7.17
C THR A 105 8.48 2.78 -6.59
N TYR A 106 8.29 2.00 -5.52
CA TYR A 106 9.31 1.12 -4.95
C TYR A 106 8.68 -0.21 -4.57
N LYS A 107 9.51 -1.25 -4.46
CA LYS A 107 9.11 -2.56 -3.91
C LYS A 107 9.73 -2.70 -2.53
N THR A 108 8.93 -3.05 -1.55
CA THR A 108 9.42 -3.44 -0.23
C THR A 108 9.79 -4.92 -0.29
N GLU A 109 10.99 -5.27 0.18
CA GLU A 109 11.39 -6.67 0.32
C GLU A 109 10.64 -7.31 1.49
N SER A 110 10.21 -8.56 1.32
CA SER A 110 9.58 -9.33 2.39
C SER A 110 10.57 -9.51 3.55
N THR A 111 10.15 -9.16 4.76
CA THR A 111 10.88 -9.47 6.00
C THR A 111 10.68 -10.92 6.43
N HIS A 112 9.70 -11.63 5.85
CA HIS A 112 9.38 -13.01 6.16
C HIS A 112 10.23 -13.95 5.32
N THR A 113 10.92 -14.89 5.98
CA THR A 113 11.64 -15.97 5.28
C THR A 113 10.61 -16.94 4.71
N HIS A 114 10.33 -16.87 3.40
CA HIS A 114 9.49 -17.86 2.76
C HIS A 114 10.08 -19.25 2.98
N LYS A 115 9.25 -20.23 3.38
CA LYS A 115 9.67 -21.64 3.29
C LYS A 115 9.96 -21.92 1.82
N ALA A 116 11.21 -22.28 1.53
CA ALA A 116 11.59 -22.74 0.21
C ALA A 116 10.76 -23.98 -0.12
N THR A 117 9.70 -23.82 -0.93
CA THR A 117 9.06 -24.94 -1.59
C THR A 117 10.05 -25.44 -2.62
N SER A 118 10.77 -26.50 -2.25
CA SER A 118 11.62 -27.23 -3.19
C SER A 118 10.72 -27.83 -4.26
N ILE A 119 10.93 -27.42 -5.52
CA ILE A 119 10.39 -28.09 -6.71
C ILE A 119 11.29 -29.28 -7.01
#